data_AF-A0A382DBU1-F1
#
_entry.id   AF-A0A382DBU1-F1
#
_cell.length_a   1.000
_cell.length_b   1.000
_cell.length_c   1.000
_cell.angle_alpha   90.00
_cell.angle_beta   90.00
_cell.angle_gamma   90.00
#
_symmetry.space_group_name_H-M   'P 1'
#
loop_
_entity.id
_entity.type
_entity.pdbx_description
1 polymer ?
#
loop_
_entity_poly.entity_id
_entity_poly.type
_entity_poly.pdbx_seq_one_letter_code
_entity_poly.pdbx_strand_id
1 'polypeptide(L)'
;MGSPQSGDRVRLTAATPEGPVTHEGILLAPAASGHVTVKLDNGYNVTFAESEVSEISRLSAAIMVEENLDSGPEEDPNLPEIWILHTGGTIA
;
A
#
# COMPACT_ATOMS: atom_id res chain seq x y z
N MET A 1 6.35 -21.62 2.22
CA MET A 1 6.24 -20.18 2.52
C MET A 1 5.93 -19.49 1.21
N GLY A 2 4.84 -18.71 1.13
CA GLY A 2 4.42 -18.06 -0.11
C GLY A 2 5.32 -16.88 -0.48
N SER A 3 5.32 -16.49 -1.75
CA SER A 3 5.93 -15.23 -2.18
C SER A 3 5.29 -14.04 -1.44
N PRO A 4 6.05 -12.98 -1.10
CA PRO A 4 5.49 -11.78 -0.49
C PRO A 4 4.37 -11.17 -1.33
N GLN A 5 3.36 -10.59 -0.68
CA GLN A 5 2.22 -9.93 -1.33
C GLN A 5 2.12 -8.47 -0.92
N SER A 6 1.40 -7.66 -1.72
CA SER A 6 1.15 -6.26 -1.36
C SER A 6 0.47 -6.16 0.00
N GLY A 7 0.93 -5.25 0.84
CA GLY A 7 0.52 -5.09 2.24
C GLY A 7 1.37 -5.88 3.24
N ASP A 8 2.13 -6.90 2.81
CA ASP A 8 3.05 -7.61 3.70
C ASP A 8 4.19 -6.70 4.15
N ARG A 9 4.66 -6.90 5.38
CA ARG A 9 5.93 -6.32 5.81
C ARG A 9 7.07 -7.19 5.30
N VAL A 10 8.01 -6.58 4.59
CA VAL A 10 9.10 -7.28 3.91
C VAL A 10 10.46 -6.68 4.27
N ARG A 11 11.50 -7.48 4.10
CA ARG A 11 12.88 -7.03 3.98
C ARG A 11 13.32 -7.21 2.53
N LEU A 12 13.77 -6.13 1.91
CA LEU A 12 14.24 -6.07 0.53
C LEU A 12 15.74 -5.79 0.53
N THR A 13 16.51 -6.55 -0.25
CA THR A 13 17.90 -6.21 -0.57
C THR A 13 18.01 -5.92 -2.05
N ALA A 14 18.57 -4.76 -2.39
CA ALA A 14 18.74 -4.31 -3.77
C ALA A 14 20.17 -3.83 -4.02
N ALA A 15 20.66 -4.02 -5.24
CA ALA A 15 21.93 -3.50 -5.70
C ALA A 15 21.79 -2.01 -6.05
N THR A 16 22.77 -1.21 -5.62
CA THR A 16 22.90 0.19 -6.05
C THR A 16 24.32 0.44 -6.55
N PRO A 17 24.59 1.54 -7.26
CA PRO A 17 25.94 1.91 -7.67
C PRO A 17 26.93 2.01 -6.49
N GLU A 18 26.44 2.38 -5.30
CA GLU A 18 27.24 2.53 -4.07
C GLU A 18 27.31 1.22 -3.26
N GLY A 19 26.79 0.11 -3.80
CA GLY A 19 26.75 -1.19 -3.16
C GLY A 19 25.33 -1.65 -2.79
N PRO A 20 25.19 -2.86 -2.24
CA PRO A 20 23.89 -3.39 -1.86
C PRO A 20 23.31 -2.64 -0.66
N VAL A 21 22.01 -2.36 -0.70
CA VAL A 21 21.25 -1.75 0.39
C VAL A 21 20.13 -2.67 0.82
N THR A 22 19.78 -2.62 2.10
CA THR A 22 18.66 -3.36 2.68
C THR A 22 17.64 -2.41 3.28
N HIS A 23 16.38 -2.62 2.93
CA HIS A 23 15.24 -1.84 3.39
C HIS A 23 14.17 -2.73 4.00
N GLU A 24 13.49 -2.22 5.02
CA GLU A 24 12.32 -2.85 5.61
C GLU A 24 11.13 -1.90 5.52
N GLY A 25 9.96 -2.48 5.26
CA GLY A 25 8.74 -1.71 5.11
C GLY A 25 7.59 -2.54 4.57
N ILE A 26 6.54 -1.85 4.15
CA ILE A 26 5.34 -2.46 3.57
C ILE A 26 5.51 -2.55 2.05
N LEU A 27 5.36 -3.76 1.51
CA LEU A 27 5.34 -3.97 0.07
C LEU A 27 4.09 -3.32 -0.52
N LEU A 28 4.28 -2.43 -1.50
CA LEU A 28 3.18 -1.76 -2.19
C LEU A 28 2.94 -2.36 -3.58
N ALA A 29 1.84 -1.93 -4.21
CA ALA A 29 1.70 -2.09 -5.65
C ALA A 29 2.91 -1.46 -6.37
N PRO A 30 3.41 -2.07 -7.46
CA PRO A 30 4.51 -1.52 -8.25
C PRO A 30 4.18 -0.11 -8.74
N ALA A 31 5.11 0.84 -8.54
CA ALA A 31 4.98 2.18 -9.13
C ALA A 31 5.01 2.16 -10.67
N ALA A 32 5.66 1.14 -11.26
CA ALA A 32 5.71 0.87 -12.69
C ALA A 32 5.88 -0.63 -12.94
N SER A 33 5.65 -1.08 -14.17
CA SER A 33 5.91 -2.47 -14.57
C SER A 33 7.38 -2.85 -14.33
N GLY A 34 7.62 -4.06 -13.81
CA GLY A 34 8.97 -4.58 -13.55
C GLY A 34 9.71 -3.90 -12.39
N HIS A 35 8.99 -3.25 -11.48
CA HIS A 35 9.57 -2.58 -10.31
C HIS A 35 8.96 -3.10 -9.01
N VAL A 36 9.76 -3.07 -7.95
CA VAL A 36 9.31 -3.36 -6.58
C VAL A 36 9.30 -2.06 -5.80
N THR A 37 8.19 -1.76 -5.12
CA THR A 37 8.04 -0.56 -4.30
C THR A 37 7.78 -0.94 -2.85
N VAL A 38 8.57 -0.41 -1.93
CA VAL A 38 8.43 -0.60 -0.48
C VAL A 38 8.22 0.76 0.18
N LYS A 39 7.18 0.88 1.00
CA LYS A 39 6.98 2.02 1.89
C LYS A 39 7.72 1.77 3.20
N LEU A 40 8.74 2.57 3.44
CA LEU A 40 9.56 2.52 4.65
C LEU A 40 8.76 2.98 5.88
N ASP A 41 9.24 2.63 7.07
CA ASP A 41 8.63 3.03 8.34
C ASP A 41 8.60 4.57 8.52
N ASN A 42 9.50 5.31 7.88
CA ASN A 42 9.51 6.78 7.87
C ASN A 42 8.50 7.41 6.89
N GLY A 43 7.71 6.61 6.18
CA GLY A 43 6.66 7.04 5.26
C GLY A 43 7.11 7.26 3.82
N TYR A 44 8.42 7.21 3.53
CA TYR A 44 8.93 7.33 2.16
C TYR A 44 8.76 6.03 1.38
N ASN A 45 8.55 6.17 0.08
CA ASN A 45 8.58 5.04 -0.84
C ASN A 45 9.98 4.91 -1.44
N VAL A 46 10.50 3.69 -1.48
CA VAL A 46 11.68 3.32 -2.27
C VAL A 46 11.26 2.34 -3.35
N THR A 47 11.81 2.52 -4.55
CA THR A 47 11.47 1.73 -5.72
C THR A 47 12.76 1.29 -6.41
N PHE A 48 12.83 0.00 -6.76
CA PHE A 48 13.95 -0.59 -7.49
C PHE A 48 13.41 -1.38 -8.69
N ALA A 49 14.20 -1.51 -9.75
CA ALA A 49 13.88 -2.47 -10.80
C ALA A 49 13.97 -3.89 -10.24
N GLU A 50 13.11 -4.81 -10.68
CA GLU A 50 13.15 -6.21 -10.24
C GLU A 50 14.52 -6.85 -10.49
N SER A 51 15.22 -6.43 -11.55
CA SER A 51 16.59 -6.90 -11.86
C SER A 51 17.65 -6.47 -10.86
N GLU A 52 17.39 -5.43 -10.08
CA GLU A 52 18.31 -4.91 -9.05
C GLU A 52 18.04 -5.55 -7.69
N VAL A 53 16.87 -6.18 -7.52
CA VAL A 53 16.48 -6.84 -6.27
C VAL A 53 17.11 -8.21 -6.20
N SER A 54 18.00 -8.42 -5.24
CA SER A 54 18.66 -9.71 -5.01
C SER A 54 17.86 -10.61 -4.08
N GLU A 55 17.11 -10.03 -3.14
CA GLU A 55 16.30 -10.79 -2.18
C GLU A 55 15.09 -9.98 -1.71
N ILE A 56 13.95 -10.67 -1.56
CA ILE A 56 12.80 -10.15 -0.85
C ILE A 56 12.24 -11.24 0.07
N SER A 57 12.14 -10.94 1.36
CA SER A 57 11.66 -11.87 2.37
C SER A 57 10.48 -11.28 3.15
N ARG A 58 9.46 -12.10 3.40
CA ARG A 58 8.30 -11.69 4.21
C ARG A 58 8.64 -11.77 5.69
N LEU A 59 8.51 -10.66 6.39
CA LEU A 59 8.67 -10.56 7.85
C LEU A 59 7.34 -10.77 8.57
N SER A 60 6.26 -10.17 8.08
CA SER A 60 4.90 -10.38 8.61
C SER A 60 3.85 -10.27 7.51
N ALA A 61 2.74 -10.95 7.69
CA ALA A 61 1.60 -10.85 6.78
C ALA A 61 0.92 -9.47 6.89
N ALA A 62 0.27 -9.04 5.82
CA ALA A 62 -0.59 -7.86 5.79
C ALA A 62 -1.65 -7.92 6.91
N ILE A 63 -1.86 -6.79 7.59
CA ILE A 63 -2.96 -6.62 8.54
C ILE A 63 -4.13 -6.06 7.76
N MET A 64 -5.14 -6.89 7.50
CA MET A 64 -6.43 -6.43 6.99
C MET A 64 -7.25 -5.96 8.18
N VAL A 65 -7.45 -4.65 8.30
CA VAL A 65 -8.44 -4.08 9.20
C VAL A 65 -9.73 -3.98 8.41
N GLU A 66 -10.79 -4.63 8.88
CA GLU A 66 -12.13 -4.41 8.32
C GLU A 66 -12.54 -2.98 8.69
N GLU A 67 -12.70 -2.12 7.69
CA GLU A 67 -13.35 -0.83 7.90
C GLU A 67 -14.84 -1.08 8.11
N ASN A 68 -15.31 -0.83 9.33
CA ASN A 68 -16.73 -0.79 9.61
C ASN A 68 -17.24 0.54 9.04
N LEU A 69 -17.77 0.48 7.82
CA LEU A 69 -18.56 1.58 7.25
C LEU A 69 -19.86 1.62 8.04
N ASP A 70 -19.81 2.28 9.20
CA ASP A 70 -20.97 2.48 10.04
C ASP A 70 -22.11 3.03 9.19
N SER A 71 -23.34 2.60 9.47
CA SER A 71 -24.51 3.25 8.89
C SER A 71 -24.38 4.75 9.18
N GLY A 72 -24.55 5.59 8.16
CA GLY A 72 -24.37 7.03 8.28
C GLY A 72 -25.14 7.65 9.45
N PRO A 73 -24.88 8.93 9.78
CA PRO A 73 -25.55 9.61 10.88
C PRO A 73 -27.08 9.49 10.78
N GLU A 74 -27.77 9.53 11.93
CA GLU A 74 -29.23 9.58 11.95
C GLU A 74 -29.76 10.73 11.08
N GLU A 75 -30.79 10.43 10.29
CA GLU A 75 -31.39 11.39 9.36
C GLU A 75 -32.21 12.45 10.12
N ASP A 76 -31.97 13.74 9.82
CA ASP A 76 -32.74 14.85 10.39
C ASP A 76 -33.95 15.17 9.50
N PRO A 77 -35.20 14.93 9.95
CA PRO A 77 -36.39 15.17 9.16
C PRO A 77 -36.68 16.67 8.88
N ASN A 78 -35.94 17.59 9.52
CA ASN A 78 -36.08 19.04 9.28
C ASN A 78 -35.21 19.55 8.13
N LEU A 79 -34.30 18.72 7.61
CA LEU A 79 -33.41 19.08 6.51
C LEU A 79 -33.98 18.65 5.15
N PRO A 80 -33.62 19.34 4.06
CA PRO A 80 -34.02 18.91 2.73
C PRO A 80 -33.28 17.63 2.31
N GLU A 81 -33.97 16.78 1.57
CA GLU A 81 -33.39 15.59 0.96
C GLU A 81 -32.48 15.95 -0.21
N ILE A 82 -31.26 15.40 -0.23
CA ILE A 82 -30.28 15.58 -1.29
C ILE A 82 -29.79 14.23 -1.78
N TRP A 83 -29.88 14.00 -3.08
CA TRP A 83 -29.36 12.79 -3.75
C TRP A 83 -27.97 13.05 -4.32
N ILE A 84 -26.98 12.24 -3.91
CA ILE A 84 -25.64 12.26 -4.50
C ILE A 84 -25.54 11.13 -5.52
N LEU A 85 -25.55 11.48 -6.80
CA LEU A 85 -25.32 10.53 -7.89
C LEU A 85 -23.82 10.40 -8.15
N HIS A 86 -23.23 9.32 -7.68
CA HIS A 86 -21.81 9.05 -7.92
C HIS A 86 -21.58 8.57 -9.36
N THR A 87 -20.90 9.39 -10.16
CA THR A 87 -20.56 9.11 -11.57
C THR A 87 -19.09 8.76 -11.78
N GLY A 88 -18.33 8.57 -10.69
CA GLY A 88 -16.89 8.31 -10.71
C GLY A 88 -16.01 9.49 -10.28
N GLY A 89 -16.60 10.67 -10.06
CA GLY A 89 -15.89 11.80 -9.44
C GLY A 89 -15.77 11.63 -7.93
N THR A 90 -14.54 11.55 -7.43
CA THR A 90 -14.24 11.52 -5.99
C THR A 90 -14.49 12.89 -5.36
N ILE A 91 -15.31 12.95 -4.32
CA ILE A 91 -15.61 14.19 -3.55
C ILE A 91 -15.13 14.13 -2.09
N ALA A 92 -14.66 12.97 -1.64
CA ALA A 92 -14.05 12.70 -0.34
C ALA A 92 -13.22 11.41 -0.43
#